data_AF-A0A5C8LSC8-F1
#
_entry.id   AF-A0A5C8LSC8-F1
#
_cell.length_a   1.000
_cell.length_b   1.000
_cell.length_c   1.000
_cell.angle_alpha   90.00
_cell.angle_beta   90.00
_cell.angle_gamma   90.00
#
_symmetry.space_group_name_H-M   'P 1'
#
loop_
_entity.id
_entity.type
_entity.pdbx_description
1 polymer ?
#
loop_
_entity_poly.entity_id
_entity_poly.type
_entity_poly.pdbx_seq_one_letter_code
_entity_poly.pdbx_strand_id
1 'polypeptide(L)'
;MKKILIIATVLISAVTTAQEIKWMSMNEALEAQKENPKKIFMDVYTDWCGPCKLLDKKTFANKDVANYVNKHFYAVKFNAEGTEKVDYQDFTYTNPNYKEGRKGRNSQHLFAHALKINAYPSMVFFDEEGNSLPTVTGYKTPQQLELYLKMIAKDDYKDITTTEAWQEYQSNFKGTFKN
;
A
#
# COMPACT_ATOMS: atom_id res chain seq x y z
N MET A 1 7.91 -12.25 -64.68
CA MET A 1 6.91 -12.34 -63.59
C MET A 1 7.58 -11.90 -62.29
N LYS A 2 7.42 -10.63 -61.90
CA LYS A 2 8.05 -10.07 -60.69
C LYS A 2 7.17 -10.39 -59.48
N LYS A 3 7.61 -11.31 -58.62
CA LYS A 3 6.96 -11.61 -57.34
C LYS A 3 7.38 -10.53 -56.35
N ILE A 4 6.49 -9.57 -56.10
CA ILE A 4 6.66 -8.58 -55.02
C ILE A 4 6.20 -9.27 -53.74
N LEU A 5 7.16 -9.66 -52.88
CA LEU A 5 6.86 -10.08 -51.51
C LEU A 5 6.63 -8.81 -50.68
N ILE A 6 5.37 -8.56 -50.31
CA ILE A 6 5.01 -7.55 -49.32
C ILE A 6 5.19 -8.20 -47.95
N ILE A 7 6.30 -7.91 -47.27
CA ILE A 7 6.51 -8.24 -45.86
C ILE A 7 5.69 -7.22 -45.06
N ALA A 8 4.53 -7.64 -44.56
CA ALA A 8 3.72 -6.85 -43.65
C ALA A 8 4.34 -6.93 -42.25
N THR A 9 5.15 -5.92 -41.90
CA THR A 9 5.69 -5.77 -40.54
C THR A 9 4.56 -5.37 -39.60
N VAL A 10 4.03 -6.34 -38.84
CA VAL A 10 3.05 -6.10 -37.78
C VAL A 10 3.76 -5.40 -36.62
N LEU A 11 3.59 -4.08 -36.53
CA LEU A 11 3.95 -3.29 -35.35
C LEU A 11 3.00 -3.65 -34.21
N ILE A 12 3.41 -4.58 -33.35
CA ILE A 12 2.74 -4.83 -32.07
C ILE A 12 3.11 -3.66 -31.15
N SER A 13 2.29 -2.61 -31.16
CA SER A 13 2.36 -1.56 -30.16
C SER A 13 1.95 -2.14 -28.82
N ALA A 14 2.93 -2.43 -27.96
CA ALA A 14 2.68 -2.79 -26.57
C ALA A 14 2.01 -1.59 -25.88
N VAL A 15 0.70 -1.66 -25.71
CA VAL A 15 -0.07 -0.69 -24.94
C VAL A 15 0.33 -0.89 -23.48
N THR A 16 1.29 -0.09 -23.00
CA THR A 16 1.66 -0.07 -21.60
C THR A 16 0.56 0.67 -20.83
N THR A 17 -0.48 -0.06 -20.47
CA THR A 17 -1.51 0.43 -19.54
C THR A 17 -0.81 0.89 -18.27
N ALA A 18 -1.09 2.11 -17.81
CA ALA A 18 -0.66 2.53 -16.49
C ALA A 18 -1.28 1.56 -15.48
N GLN A 19 -0.45 0.75 -14.83
CA GLN A 19 -0.95 -0.26 -13.91
C GLN A 19 -1.25 0.42 -12.58
N GLU A 20 -2.51 0.36 -12.16
CA GLU A 20 -2.94 0.82 -10.85
C GLU A 20 -2.57 -0.21 -9.77
N ILE A 21 -2.53 0.21 -8.50
CA ILE A 21 -2.38 -0.72 -7.38
C ILE A 21 -3.61 -1.63 -7.31
N LYS A 22 -3.38 -2.93 -7.19
CA LYS A 22 -4.42 -3.96 -7.06
C LYS A 22 -4.85 -4.03 -5.59
N TRP A 23 -5.70 -3.09 -5.20
CA TRP A 23 -6.27 -3.03 -3.87
C TRP A 23 -7.22 -4.20 -3.59
N MET A 24 -7.18 -4.70 -2.36
CA MET A 24 -8.09 -5.70 -1.82
C MET A 24 -8.48 -5.35 -0.37
N SER A 25 -9.43 -6.09 0.20
CA SER A 25 -9.77 -6.04 1.63
C SER A 25 -8.67 -6.66 2.49
N MET A 26 -8.68 -6.36 3.79
CA MET A 26 -7.71 -6.97 4.71
C MET A 26 -7.89 -8.50 4.79
N ASN A 27 -9.15 -8.96 4.83
CA ASN A 27 -9.46 -10.39 4.88
C ASN A 27 -8.97 -11.12 3.62
N GLU A 28 -9.17 -10.56 2.42
CA GLU A 28 -8.63 -11.15 1.18
C GLU A 28 -7.11 -11.24 1.19
N ALA A 29 -6.42 -10.21 1.70
CA ALA A 29 -4.96 -10.23 1.80
C ALA A 29 -4.45 -11.30 2.77
N LEU A 30 -5.12 -11.46 3.93
CA LEU A 30 -4.78 -12.49 4.91
C LEU A 30 -5.04 -13.91 4.39
N GLU A 31 -6.14 -14.14 3.67
CA GLU A 31 -6.39 -15.44 3.02
C GLU A 31 -5.35 -15.72 1.93
N ALA A 32 -5.04 -14.74 1.07
CA ALA A 32 -4.02 -14.89 0.04
C ALA A 32 -2.62 -15.14 0.63
N GLN A 33 -2.33 -14.60 1.81
CA GLN A 33 -1.09 -14.81 2.54
C GLN A 33 -0.95 -16.25 3.07
N LYS A 34 -2.05 -16.90 3.48
CA LYS A 34 -2.05 -18.32 3.87
C LYS A 34 -1.68 -19.24 2.72
N GLU A 35 -2.14 -18.93 1.50
CA GLU A 35 -1.85 -19.73 0.30
C GLU A 35 -0.46 -19.43 -0.28
N ASN A 36 -0.09 -18.15 -0.35
CA ASN A 36 1.18 -17.69 -0.90
C ASN A 36 1.74 -16.56 -0.02
N PRO A 37 2.63 -16.89 0.93
CA PRO A 37 3.20 -15.94 1.87
C PRO A 37 3.82 -14.73 1.17
N LYS A 38 3.30 -13.56 1.50
CA LYS A 38 3.74 -12.27 0.99
C LYS A 38 3.32 -11.19 1.98
N LYS A 39 4.18 -10.19 2.16
CA LYS A 39 3.91 -9.03 3.02
C LYS A 39 2.66 -8.26 2.58
N ILE A 40 2.01 -7.59 3.52
CA ILE A 40 0.85 -6.74 3.25
C ILE A 40 1.27 -5.27 3.35
N PHE A 41 0.82 -4.46 2.40
CA PHE A 41 0.91 -3.00 2.43
C PHE A 41 -0.49 -2.42 2.52
N MET A 42 -0.83 -1.81 3.65
CA MET A 42 -2.16 -1.26 3.90
C MET A 42 -2.15 0.27 3.92
N ASP A 43 -2.95 0.89 3.04
CA ASP A 43 -3.32 2.30 3.12
C ASP A 43 -4.53 2.48 4.03
N VAL A 44 -4.33 3.23 5.12
CA VAL A 44 -5.39 3.57 6.08
C VAL A 44 -5.81 5.02 5.88
N TYR A 45 -7.05 5.20 5.41
CA TYR A 45 -7.59 6.50 5.01
C TYR A 45 -8.97 6.78 5.64
N THR A 46 -9.49 8.00 5.42
CA THR A 46 -10.89 8.36 5.64
C THR A 46 -11.42 9.21 4.48
N ASP A 47 -12.72 9.22 4.23
CA ASP A 47 -13.31 9.87 3.04
C ASP A 47 -13.17 11.40 3.02
N TRP A 48 -13.10 12.01 4.21
CA TRP A 48 -12.94 13.46 4.37
C TRP A 48 -11.46 13.90 4.38
N CYS A 49 -10.51 12.96 4.40
CA CYS A 49 -9.09 13.25 4.49
C CYS A 49 -8.52 13.80 3.17
N GLY A 50 -8.29 15.11 3.11
CA GLY A 50 -7.65 15.77 1.96
C GLY A 50 -6.27 15.20 1.61
N PRO A 51 -5.33 15.07 2.57
CA PRO A 51 -4.01 14.48 2.32
C PRO A 51 -4.04 13.04 1.80
N CYS A 52 -5.05 12.24 2.19
CA CYS A 52 -5.23 10.88 1.69
C CYS A 52 -5.56 10.88 0.19
N LYS A 53 -6.46 11.77 -0.25
CA LYS A 53 -6.77 11.95 -1.68
C LYS A 53 -5.55 12.45 -2.48
N LEU A 54 -4.69 13.26 -1.85
CA LEU A 54 -3.44 13.70 -2.47
C LEU A 54 -2.47 12.52 -2.62
N LEU A 55 -2.35 11.67 -1.60
CA LEU A 55 -1.53 10.45 -1.64
C LEU A 55 -1.98 9.51 -2.76
N ASP A 56 -3.28 9.27 -2.88
CA ASP A 56 -3.87 8.49 -3.98
C ASP A 56 -3.45 9.04 -5.35
N LYS A 57 -3.65 10.35 -5.56
CA LYS A 57 -3.45 10.99 -6.86
C LYS A 57 -1.98 11.20 -7.24
N LYS A 58 -1.10 11.41 -6.26
CA LYS A 58 0.30 11.81 -6.51
C LYS A 58 1.31 10.72 -6.22
N THR A 59 0.95 9.75 -5.39
CA THR A 59 1.88 8.70 -4.96
C THR A 59 1.41 7.33 -5.43
N PHE A 60 0.18 6.93 -5.13
CA PHE A 60 -0.31 5.60 -5.51
C PHE A 60 -0.64 5.47 -7.00
N ALA A 61 -0.98 6.58 -7.68
CA ALA A 61 -1.10 6.63 -9.13
C ALA A 61 0.25 6.66 -9.88
N ASN A 62 1.37 6.76 -9.17
CA ASN A 62 2.69 6.71 -9.79
C ASN A 62 3.01 5.28 -10.25
N LYS A 63 3.47 5.12 -11.49
CA LYS A 63 3.72 3.81 -12.12
C LYS A 63 4.77 2.99 -11.37
N ASP A 64 5.83 3.62 -10.88
CA ASP A 64 6.90 2.91 -10.20
C ASP A 64 6.42 2.38 -8.84
N VAL A 65 5.65 3.20 -8.11
CA VAL A 65 4.99 2.80 -6.86
C VAL A 65 4.03 1.64 -7.12
N ALA A 66 3.11 1.79 -8.08
CA ALA A 66 2.09 0.78 -8.32
C ALA A 66 2.68 -0.56 -8.79
N ASN A 67 3.69 -0.52 -9.67
CA ASN A 67 4.40 -1.72 -10.11
C ASN A 67 5.11 -2.41 -8.94
N TYR A 68 5.80 -1.64 -8.09
CA TYR A 68 6.53 -2.20 -6.98
C TYR A 68 5.59 -2.79 -5.91
N VAL A 69 4.54 -2.06 -5.55
CA VAL A 69 3.53 -2.53 -4.59
C VAL A 69 2.89 -3.83 -5.08
N ASN A 70 2.39 -3.86 -6.32
CA ASN A 70 1.76 -5.06 -6.90
C ASN A 70 2.70 -6.27 -6.97
N LYS A 71 4.01 -6.03 -7.15
CA LYS A 71 4.99 -7.10 -7.25
C LYS A 71 5.34 -7.68 -5.88
N HIS A 72 5.48 -6.83 -4.87
CA HIS A 72 6.09 -7.20 -3.59
C HIS A 72 5.10 -7.37 -2.44
N PHE A 73 3.87 -6.87 -2.57
CA PHE A 73 2.89 -6.83 -1.48
C PHE A 73 1.50 -7.27 -1.92
N TYR A 74 0.70 -7.76 -0.97
CA TYR A 74 -0.76 -7.65 -1.07
C TYR A 74 -1.15 -6.24 -0.61
N ALA A 75 -1.82 -5.48 -1.47
CA ALA A 75 -2.16 -4.09 -1.19
C ALA A 75 -3.57 -3.97 -0.62
N VAL A 76 -3.70 -3.46 0.60
CA VAL A 76 -4.99 -3.29 1.28
C VAL A 76 -5.38 -1.82 1.30
N LYS A 77 -6.64 -1.53 1.01
CA LYS A 77 -7.19 -0.18 1.14
C LYS A 77 -8.28 -0.17 2.20
N PHE A 78 -7.98 0.42 3.34
CA PHE A 78 -8.82 0.33 4.53
C PHE A 78 -9.35 1.69 4.98
N ASN A 79 -10.67 1.85 4.98
CA ASN A 79 -11.32 3.05 5.51
C ASN A 79 -11.42 2.96 7.04
N ALA A 80 -10.65 3.77 7.74
CA ALA A 80 -10.61 3.80 9.20
C ALA A 80 -11.89 4.30 9.87
N GLU A 81 -12.87 4.79 9.11
CA GLU A 81 -14.22 5.11 9.60
C GLU A 81 -15.29 4.24 8.93
N GLY A 82 -14.90 3.22 8.16
CA GLY A 82 -15.81 2.32 7.44
C GLY A 82 -16.52 1.31 8.35
N THR A 83 -17.23 0.38 7.70
CA THR A 83 -18.03 -0.68 8.33
C THR A 83 -17.56 -2.10 7.96
N GLU A 84 -16.46 -2.21 7.20
CA GLU A 84 -15.84 -3.48 6.81
C GLU A 84 -15.53 -4.33 8.05
N LYS A 85 -15.90 -5.61 8.05
CA LYS A 85 -15.47 -6.53 9.12
C LYS A 85 -14.06 -7.03 8.80
N VAL A 86 -13.19 -7.02 9.80
CA VAL A 86 -11.80 -7.50 9.64
C VAL A 86 -11.54 -8.60 10.65
N ASP A 87 -11.17 -9.79 10.17
CA ASP A 87 -10.79 -10.94 11.00
C ASP A 87 -9.27 -10.98 11.10
N TYR A 88 -8.73 -10.72 12.28
CA TYR A 88 -7.29 -10.58 12.50
C TYR A 88 -6.90 -11.10 13.89
N GLN A 89 -5.89 -11.99 13.94
CA GLN A 89 -5.37 -12.59 15.19
C GLN A 89 -6.49 -13.13 16.11
N ASP A 90 -7.37 -13.97 15.57
CA ASP A 90 -8.52 -14.58 16.28
C ASP A 90 -9.59 -13.60 16.79
N PHE A 91 -9.55 -12.34 16.37
CA PHE A 91 -10.57 -11.33 16.68
C PHE A 91 -11.23 -10.78 15.42
N THR A 92 -12.56 -10.67 15.46
CA THR A 92 -13.34 -9.93 14.44
C THR A 92 -13.52 -8.48 14.89
N TYR A 93 -12.89 -7.56 14.17
CA TYR A 93 -13.03 -6.12 14.37
C TYR A 93 -14.18 -5.56 13.53
N THR A 94 -14.94 -4.64 14.13
CA THR A 94 -16.06 -3.93 13.49
C THR A 94 -16.04 -2.45 13.88
N ASN A 95 -16.99 -1.65 13.39
CA ASN A 95 -17.21 -0.26 13.83
C ASN A 95 -18.62 -0.09 14.43
N PRO A 96 -18.85 -0.55 15.67
CA PRO A 96 -20.19 -0.56 16.27
C PRO A 96 -20.76 0.85 16.53
N ASN A 97 -19.89 1.86 16.57
CA ASN A 97 -20.28 3.25 16.80
C ASN A 97 -20.52 4.03 15.49
N TYR A 98 -20.40 3.37 14.33
CA TYR A 98 -20.62 3.99 13.03
C TYR A 98 -22.07 4.47 12.93
N LYS A 99 -22.25 5.71 12.49
CA LYS A 99 -23.58 6.30 12.26
C LYS A 99 -23.81 6.46 10.76
N GLU A 100 -24.72 5.66 10.21
CA GLU A 100 -25.13 5.77 8.81
C GLU A 100 -25.73 7.15 8.51
N GLY A 101 -25.44 7.70 7.33
CA GLY A 101 -25.93 9.01 6.89
C GLY A 101 -25.35 10.21 7.66
N ARG A 102 -24.41 10.00 8.58
CA ARG A 102 -23.77 11.10 9.31
C ARG A 102 -23.01 12.02 8.37
N LYS A 103 -23.24 13.32 8.50
CA LYS A 103 -22.46 14.35 7.81
C LYS A 103 -21.14 14.58 8.53
N GLY A 104 -20.03 14.54 7.79
CA GLY A 104 -18.69 14.77 8.33
C GLY A 104 -18.00 13.48 8.82
N ARG A 105 -17.20 13.59 9.88
CA ARG A 105 -16.41 12.47 10.42
C ARG A 105 -17.28 11.46 11.18
N ASN A 106 -16.96 10.17 11.07
CA ASN A 106 -17.57 9.09 11.82
C ASN A 106 -16.66 8.58 12.95
N SER A 107 -17.12 7.57 13.70
CA SER A 107 -16.28 6.88 14.68
C SER A 107 -15.17 6.09 13.99
N GLN A 108 -14.01 6.03 14.64
CA GLN A 108 -12.91 5.20 14.18
C GLN A 108 -13.25 3.71 14.32
N HIS A 109 -12.95 2.94 13.28
CA HIS A 109 -13.06 1.49 13.23
C HIS A 109 -12.13 0.84 14.26
N LEU A 110 -12.61 -0.19 14.96
CA LEU A 110 -11.84 -0.81 16.04
C LEU A 110 -10.52 -1.44 15.57
N PHE A 111 -10.47 -1.91 14.32
CA PHE A 111 -9.22 -2.39 13.70
C PHE A 111 -8.16 -1.28 13.58
N ALA A 112 -8.54 -0.08 13.11
CA ALA A 112 -7.62 1.06 13.08
C ALA A 112 -7.14 1.46 14.48
N HIS A 113 -8.03 1.37 15.48
CA HIS A 113 -7.65 1.57 16.88
C HIS A 113 -6.65 0.52 17.38
N ALA A 114 -6.87 -0.76 17.07
CA ALA A 114 -5.95 -1.86 17.42
C ALA A 114 -4.55 -1.67 16.83
N LEU A 115 -4.48 -1.15 15.60
CA LEU A 115 -3.25 -0.76 14.92
C LEU A 115 -2.68 0.60 15.40
N LYS A 116 -3.27 1.20 16.43
CA LYS A 116 -2.86 2.48 17.05
C LYS A 116 -2.79 3.65 16.04
N ILE A 117 -3.67 3.66 15.05
CA ILE A 117 -3.72 4.72 14.05
C ILE A 117 -4.28 6.00 14.67
N ASN A 118 -3.48 7.07 14.69
CA ASN A 118 -3.84 8.35 15.30
C ASN A 118 -3.88 9.53 14.31
N ALA A 119 -3.46 9.31 13.05
CA ALA A 119 -3.47 10.31 12.00
C ALA A 119 -3.64 9.66 10.61
N TYR A 120 -4.11 10.45 9.64
CA TYR A 120 -4.37 10.00 8.28
C TYR A 120 -3.65 10.88 7.25
N PRO A 121 -3.17 10.32 6.13
CA PRO A 121 -3.10 8.88 5.85
C PRO A 121 -2.07 8.19 6.77
N SER A 122 -2.23 6.89 6.97
CA SER A 122 -1.22 6.03 7.61
C SER A 122 -1.01 4.79 6.76
N MET A 123 0.25 4.39 6.58
CA MET A 123 0.60 3.18 5.84
C MET A 123 1.15 2.15 6.80
N VAL A 124 0.46 1.02 6.91
CA VAL A 124 0.82 -0.08 7.80
C VAL A 124 1.36 -1.21 6.96
N PHE A 125 2.46 -1.81 7.42
CA PHE A 125 3.02 -3.00 6.81
C PHE A 125 2.76 -4.21 7.71
N PHE A 126 2.60 -5.38 7.10
CA PHE A 126 2.56 -6.64 7.83
C PHE A 126 3.59 -7.59 7.20
N ASP A 127 4.26 -8.37 8.05
CA ASP A 127 5.14 -9.45 7.58
C ASP A 127 4.32 -10.59 6.94
N GLU A 128 5.02 -11.60 6.45
CA GLU A 128 4.46 -12.78 5.80
C GLU A 128 3.56 -13.64 6.71
N GLU A 129 3.68 -13.48 8.03
CA GLU A 129 2.87 -14.14 9.05
C GLU A 129 1.68 -13.28 9.52
N GLY A 130 1.55 -12.07 8.99
CA GLY A 130 0.47 -11.16 9.31
C GLY A 130 0.71 -10.35 10.59
N ASN A 131 1.93 -10.28 11.12
CA ASN A 131 2.24 -9.40 12.24
C ASN A 131 2.43 -7.97 11.73
N SER A 132 1.77 -7.00 12.38
CA SER A 132 1.92 -5.59 12.04
C SER A 132 3.33 -5.06 12.37
N LEU A 133 3.95 -4.41 11.39
CA LEU A 133 5.18 -3.64 11.53
C LEU A 133 4.88 -2.17 11.85
N PRO A 134 5.89 -1.36 12.25
CA PRO A 134 5.68 0.06 12.55
C PRO A 134 5.04 0.85 11.40
N THR A 135 4.09 1.72 11.75
CA THR A 135 3.31 2.53 10.81
C THR A 135 4.11 3.70 10.26
N VAL A 136 3.98 3.96 8.96
CA VAL A 136 4.48 5.18 8.30
C VAL A 136 3.34 6.19 8.18
N THR A 137 3.40 7.24 9.00
CA THR A 137 2.31 8.22 9.10
C THR A 137 2.50 9.43 8.18
N GLY A 138 1.40 9.92 7.61
CA GLY A 138 1.31 11.14 6.82
C GLY A 138 1.70 10.96 5.36
N TYR A 139 1.38 11.98 4.54
CA TYR A 139 1.69 11.99 3.12
C TYR A 139 3.19 11.70 2.84
N LYS A 140 3.44 10.93 1.78
CA LYS A 140 4.77 10.62 1.25
C LYS A 140 4.74 10.80 -0.26
N THR A 141 5.73 11.45 -0.84
CA THR A 141 5.94 11.43 -2.31
C THR A 141 6.36 10.03 -2.76
N PRO A 142 6.34 9.72 -4.08
CA PRO A 142 6.86 8.46 -4.60
C PRO A 142 8.24 8.07 -4.06
N GLN A 143 9.23 8.98 -4.05
CA GLN A 143 10.59 8.68 -3.57
C GLN A 143 10.64 8.47 -2.06
N GLN A 144 9.88 9.26 -1.30
CA GLN A 144 9.82 9.09 0.15
C GLN A 144 9.21 7.74 0.52
N LEU A 145 8.17 7.32 -0.19
CA LEU A 145 7.54 6.02 0.00
C LEU A 145 8.44 4.87 -0.47
N GLU A 146 9.19 5.07 -1.55
CA GLU A 146 10.13 4.08 -2.10
C GLU A 146 11.09 3.52 -1.04
N LEU A 147 11.63 4.39 -0.19
CA LEU A 147 12.54 4.00 0.88
C LEU A 147 11.92 2.95 1.79
N TYR A 148 10.71 3.21 2.29
CA TYR A 148 10.00 2.28 3.17
C TYR A 148 9.59 1.00 2.43
N LEU A 149 9.05 1.12 1.21
CA LEU A 149 8.67 -0.05 0.41
C LEU A 149 9.86 -0.99 0.19
N LYS A 150 11.02 -0.45 -0.19
CA LYS A 150 12.22 -1.27 -0.44
C LYS A 150 12.83 -1.83 0.84
N MET A 151 12.88 -1.03 1.91
CA MET A 151 13.37 -1.48 3.21
C MET A 151 12.55 -2.66 3.74
N ILE A 152 11.22 -2.55 3.70
CA ILE A 152 10.32 -3.61 4.19
C ILE A 152 10.35 -4.83 3.26
N ALA A 153 10.33 -4.64 1.93
CA ALA A 153 10.36 -5.75 0.98
C ALA A 153 11.65 -6.59 1.08
N LYS A 154 12.76 -5.99 1.50
CA LYS A 154 14.06 -6.64 1.65
C LYS A 154 14.37 -7.14 3.06
N ASP A 155 13.48 -6.88 4.02
CA ASP A 155 13.72 -7.12 5.45
C ASP A 155 14.86 -6.30 6.07
N ASP A 156 15.35 -5.26 5.40
CA ASP A 156 16.43 -4.38 5.90
C ASP A 156 16.09 -3.80 7.30
N TYR A 157 14.80 -3.62 7.61
CA TYR A 157 14.33 -3.13 8.92
C TYR A 157 14.70 -4.05 10.10
N LYS A 158 14.99 -5.34 9.86
CA LYS A 158 15.40 -6.29 10.91
C LYS A 158 16.79 -5.95 11.45
N ASP A 159 17.64 -5.34 10.62
CA ASP A 159 19.01 -4.94 10.96
C ASP A 159 19.10 -3.47 11.40
N ILE A 160 18.09 -2.64 11.08
CA ILE A 160 18.04 -1.22 11.45
C ILE A 160 17.42 -1.08 12.85
N THR A 161 18.22 -1.35 13.88
CA THR A 161 17.74 -1.35 15.27
C THR A 161 18.09 -0.09 16.06
N THR A 162 18.86 0.84 15.48
CA THR A 162 19.28 2.09 16.14
C THR A 162 18.97 3.32 15.29
N THR A 163 18.91 4.48 15.94
CA THR A 163 18.72 5.77 15.27
C THR A 163 19.84 6.06 14.27
N GLU A 164 21.07 5.71 14.63
CA GLU A 164 22.26 5.93 13.80
C GLU A 164 22.21 5.06 12.54
N ALA A 165 21.87 3.77 12.69
CA ALA A 165 21.70 2.86 11.55
C ALA A 165 20.58 3.34 10.62
N TRP A 166 19.51 3.90 11.17
CA TRP A 166 18.43 4.46 10.37
C TRP A 166 18.87 5.70 9.58
N GLN A 167 19.59 6.62 10.22
CA GLN A 167 20.13 7.81 9.54
C GLN A 167 21.11 7.42 8.42
N GLU A 168 21.98 6.43 8.68
CA GLU A 168 22.89 5.88 7.69
C GLU A 168 22.12 5.28 6.51
N TYR A 169 21.13 4.42 6.77
CA TYR A 169 20.27 3.85 5.73
C TYR A 169 19.62 4.93 4.86
N GLN A 170 19.05 5.96 5.48
CA GLN A 170 18.42 7.06 4.77
C GLN A 170 19.40 7.85 3.89
N SER A 171 20.60 8.15 4.38
CA SER A 171 21.61 8.90 3.62
C SER A 171 22.19 8.13 2.44
N ASN A 172 22.32 6.81 2.60
CA ASN A 172 22.83 5.91 1.57
C ASN A 172 21.77 5.46 0.57
N PHE A 173 20.48 5.60 0.92
CA PHE A 173 19.38 5.20 0.04
C PHE A 173 19.40 5.99 -1.27
N LYS A 174 19.48 5.27 -2.40
CA LYS A 174 19.39 5.83 -3.75
C LYS A 174 18.05 5.42 -4.38
N GLY A 175 17.10 6.36 -4.34
CA GLY A 175 15.79 6.19 -4.95
C GLY A 175 15.86 6.10 -6.48
N THR A 176 14.93 5.36 -7.05
CA THR A 176 14.77 5.10 -8.48
C THR A 176 13.38 5.50 -8.99
N PHE A 177 12.43 5.74 -8.09
CA PHE A 177 11.07 6.12 -8.46
C PHE A 177 11.03 7.55 -8.98
N LYS A 178 10.31 7.75 -10.07
CA LYS A 178 10.09 9.06 -10.67
C LYS A 178 8.97 9.81 -9.93
N ASN A 179 8.98 11.14 -10.00
CA ASN A 179 7.88 11.99 -9.53
C ASN A 179 6.68 11.91 -10.48
#